data_AF-G7J6W5-F1
#
_entry.id   AF-G7J6W5-F1
#
_cell.length_a   1.000
_cell.length_b   1.000
_cell.length_c   1.000
_cell.angle_alpha   90.00
_cell.angle_beta   90.00
_cell.angle_gamma   90.00
#
_symmetry.space_group_name_H-M   'P 1'
#
loop_
_entity.id
_entity.type
_entity.pdbx_description
1 polymer ?
#
loop_
_entity_poly.entity_id
_entity_poly.type
_entity_poly.pdbx_seq_one_letter_code
_entity_poly.pdbx_strand_id
1 'polypeptide(L)'
;MGCFCSTSKNVKTPGYEDPTILASETPFTVSEVEALYELFLKLSNSIIEDGLIHKEEFQLALFRNENEKNLFADRIFDLFDVKRNGVIEFGEFVRSLGVFHPNAALEDKIAFAFRLYDLRQTGYIEREELKEMVLALLHESDLVLSDDMIEAIVDKVHCIFTLPLRLLHLKAYRN
;
A
#
# COMPACT_ATOMS: atom_id res chain seq x y z
N MET A 1 24.00 44.23 3.34
CA MET A 1 23.37 43.07 2.69
C MET A 1 24.00 41.81 3.25
N GLY A 2 23.40 41.22 4.27
CA GLY A 2 23.83 39.92 4.80
C GLY A 2 23.05 38.83 4.08
N CYS A 3 23.74 38.04 3.26
CA CYS A 3 23.14 36.88 2.61
C CYS A 3 23.05 35.76 3.63
N PHE A 4 21.83 35.43 4.06
CA PHE A 4 21.54 34.28 4.90
C PHE A 4 21.59 33.04 4.01
N CYS A 5 22.76 32.40 3.92
CA CYS A 5 22.84 31.06 3.35
C CYS A 5 22.19 30.11 4.36
N SER A 6 20.91 29.79 4.15
CA SER A 6 20.24 28.70 4.85
C SER A 6 20.93 27.39 4.46
N THR A 7 21.90 26.96 5.27
CA THR A 7 22.42 25.61 5.22
C THR A 7 21.28 24.68 5.66
N SER A 8 20.58 24.09 4.69
CA SER A 8 19.67 22.97 4.95
C SER A 8 20.50 21.88 5.61
N LYS A 9 20.27 21.67 6.91
CA LYS A 9 20.92 20.59 7.65
C LYS A 9 20.40 19.30 7.03
N ASN A 10 21.31 18.57 6.40
CA ASN A 10 21.13 17.23 5.89
C ASN A 10 20.91 16.29 7.09
N VAL A 11 19.74 16.36 7.71
CA VAL A 11 19.29 15.37 8.68
C VAL A 11 18.98 14.14 7.84
N LYS A 12 19.97 13.25 7.73
CA LYS A 12 19.75 11.94 7.13
C LYS A 12 18.80 11.20 8.06
N THR A 13 17.52 11.19 7.70
CA THR A 13 16.51 10.37 8.34
C THR A 13 16.94 8.90 8.28
N PRO A 14 16.60 8.08 9.28
CA PRO A 14 16.79 6.64 9.19
C PRO A 14 16.12 6.11 7.91
N GLY A 15 16.82 5.26 7.14
CA GLY A 15 16.27 4.71 5.89
C GLY A 15 16.27 5.67 4.68
N TYR A 16 16.98 6.81 4.76
CA TYR A 16 17.16 7.68 3.59
C TYR A 16 17.93 6.97 2.46
N GLU A 17 17.28 6.85 1.30
CA GLU A 17 17.86 6.33 0.06
C GLU A 17 18.02 7.45 -0.97
N ASP A 18 19.08 7.37 -1.79
CA ASP A 18 19.36 8.38 -2.82
C ASP A 18 18.22 8.43 -3.85
N PRO A 19 17.62 9.61 -4.12
CA PRO A 19 16.55 9.75 -5.10
C PRO A 19 16.88 9.23 -6.50
N THR A 20 18.15 9.27 -6.89
CA THR A 20 18.63 8.77 -8.18
C THR A 20 18.50 7.25 -8.27
N ILE A 21 18.75 6.54 -7.16
CA ILE A 21 18.63 5.09 -7.09
C ILE A 21 17.15 4.71 -7.20
N LEU A 22 16.30 5.33 -6.37
CA LEU A 22 14.86 5.06 -6.37
C LEU A 22 14.19 5.38 -7.71
N ALA A 23 14.60 6.46 -8.38
CA ALA A 23 14.11 6.80 -9.72
C ALA A 23 14.55 5.80 -10.80
N SER A 24 15.67 5.09 -10.59
CA SER A 24 16.11 4.04 -11.52
C SER A 24 15.36 2.71 -11.33
N GLU A 25 14.79 2.49 -10.15
CA GLU A 25 14.06 1.27 -9.77
C GLU A 25 12.55 1.39 -9.92
N THR A 26 12.04 2.62 -10.10
CA THR A 26 10.60 2.91 -10.14
C THR A 26 10.22 3.71 -11.39
N PRO A 27 8.93 3.80 -11.74
CA PRO A 27 8.47 4.62 -12.86
C PRO A 27 8.60 6.14 -12.64
N PHE A 28 9.10 6.59 -11.49
CA PHE A 28 9.22 8.00 -11.13
C PHE A 28 10.53 8.61 -11.63
N THR A 29 10.48 9.88 -12.00
CA THR A 29 11.66 10.72 -12.21
C THR A 29 12.28 11.15 -10.88
N VAL A 30 13.55 11.59 -10.90
CA VAL A 30 14.24 12.08 -9.70
C VAL A 30 13.45 13.20 -9.00
N SER A 31 12.91 14.15 -9.76
CA SER A 31 12.11 15.24 -9.21
C SER A 31 10.78 14.78 -8.60
N GLU A 32 10.17 13.72 -9.13
CA GLU A 32 8.98 13.12 -8.52
C GLU A 32 9.34 12.39 -7.22
N VAL A 33 10.49 11.70 -7.16
CA VAL A 33 10.98 11.08 -5.92
C VAL A 33 11.27 12.14 -4.85
N GLU A 34 11.87 13.27 -5.22
CA GLU A 34 12.07 14.40 -4.30
C GLU A 34 10.72 14.96 -3.79
N ALA A 35 9.71 15.09 -4.65
CA ALA A 35 8.37 15.51 -4.22
C ALA A 35 7.69 14.46 -3.31
N LEU A 36 7.92 13.17 -3.56
CA LEU A 36 7.46 12.09 -2.68
C LEU A 36 8.16 12.12 -1.33
N TYR A 37 9.41 12.58 -1.26
CA TYR A 37 10.13 12.75 0.01
C TYR A 37 9.47 13.80 0.90
N GLU A 38 9.04 14.93 0.33
CA GLU A 38 8.30 15.96 1.07
C GLU A 38 6.95 15.43 1.60
N LEU A 39 6.26 14.60 0.80
CA LEU A 39 5.06 13.91 1.26
C LEU A 39 5.37 12.94 2.39
N PHE A 40 6.41 12.11 2.22
CA PHE A 40 6.86 11.15 3.23
C PHE A 40 7.15 11.83 4.57
N LEU A 41 7.92 12.93 4.55
CA LEU A 41 8.21 13.71 5.76
C LEU A 41 6.96 14.26 6.44
N LYS A 42 5.94 14.64 5.67
CA LYS A 42 4.67 15.10 6.25
C LYS A 42 3.92 13.96 6.96
N LEU A 43 4.01 12.74 6.44
CA LEU A 43 3.33 11.57 7.01
C LEU A 43 4.10 11.01 8.22
N SER A 44 5.42 10.85 8.08
CA SER A 44 6.33 10.24 9.08
C SER A 44 6.67 11.13 10.28
N ASN A 45 6.04 12.30 10.37
CA ASN A 45 6.18 13.24 11.48
C ASN A 45 4.80 13.70 11.96
N SER A 46 3.75 12.93 11.65
CA SER A 46 2.37 13.32 11.96
C SER A 46 1.98 13.00 13.39
N ILE A 47 2.54 11.91 13.95
CA ILE A 47 2.35 11.51 15.36
C ILE A 47 3.70 11.41 16.05
N ILE A 48 4.70 10.78 15.41
CA ILE A 48 6.03 10.55 15.99
C ILE A 48 7.07 11.15 15.05
N GLU A 49 7.94 12.04 15.56
CA GLU A 49 8.99 12.67 14.75
C GLU A 49 10.27 11.82 14.68
N ASP A 50 10.19 10.61 14.12
CA ASP A 50 11.35 9.70 13.97
C ASP A 50 11.76 9.44 12.51
N GLY A 51 11.00 9.96 11.54
CA GLY A 51 11.28 9.79 10.12
C GLY A 51 10.89 8.43 9.57
N LEU A 52 10.01 7.70 10.25
CA LEU A 52 9.41 6.44 9.83
C LEU A 52 7.89 6.59 9.79
N ILE A 53 7.18 5.91 8.90
CA ILE A 53 5.71 5.92 8.92
C ILE A 53 5.23 4.72 9.73
N HIS A 54 4.63 5.01 10.88
CA HIS A 54 3.96 3.99 11.70
C HIS A 54 2.54 3.70 11.19
N LYS A 55 1.96 2.58 11.62
CA LYS A 55 0.63 2.15 11.17
C LYS A 55 -0.44 3.18 11.49
N GLU A 56 -0.36 3.81 12.65
CA GLU A 56 -1.28 4.85 13.12
C GLU A 56 -1.19 6.11 12.23
N GLU A 57 0.03 6.51 11.85
CA GLU A 57 0.28 7.64 10.95
C GLU A 57 -0.26 7.36 9.55
N PHE A 58 -0.09 6.12 9.08
CA PHE A 58 -0.61 5.68 7.79
C PHE A 58 -2.15 5.69 7.76
N GLN A 59 -2.80 5.17 8.80
CA GLN A 59 -4.27 5.21 8.94
C GLN A 59 -4.79 6.64 9.03
N LEU A 60 -4.11 7.50 9.80
CA LEU A 60 -4.43 8.92 9.89
C LEU A 60 -4.33 9.62 8.53
N ALA A 61 -3.32 9.28 7.72
CA ALA A 61 -3.14 9.84 6.38
C ALA A 61 -4.27 9.46 5.42
N LEU A 62 -4.77 8.22 5.49
CA LEU A 62 -5.80 7.69 4.59
C LEU A 62 -7.22 8.12 4.98
N PHE A 63 -7.59 7.97 6.26
CA PHE A 63 -8.98 8.16 6.70
C PHE A 63 -9.19 9.43 7.50
N ARG A 64 -8.12 10.17 7.82
CA ARG A 64 -8.16 11.31 8.76
C ARG A 64 -8.65 10.89 10.15
N ASN A 65 -8.53 9.62 10.49
CA ASN A 65 -8.90 9.02 11.76
C ASN A 65 -7.95 7.85 12.08
N GLU A 66 -7.14 8.00 13.12
CA GLU A 66 -6.18 6.99 13.57
C GLU A 66 -6.83 5.77 14.24
N ASN A 67 -8.12 5.86 14.63
CA ASN A 67 -8.83 4.80 15.34
C ASN A 67 -9.77 3.98 14.44
N GLU A 68 -9.83 4.31 13.15
CA GLU A 68 -10.69 3.62 12.20
C GLU A 68 -10.02 2.33 11.75
N LYS A 69 -10.50 1.20 12.29
CA LYS A 69 -10.05 -0.13 11.85
C LYS A 69 -10.58 -0.39 10.45
N ASN A 70 -9.68 -0.32 9.48
CA ASN A 70 -9.98 -0.58 8.09
C ASN A 70 -9.14 -1.75 7.58
N LEU A 71 -9.81 -2.81 7.11
CA LEU A 71 -9.14 -4.01 6.61
C LEU A 71 -8.17 -3.67 5.46
N PHE A 72 -8.55 -2.77 4.55
CA PHE A 72 -7.70 -2.40 3.42
C PHE A 72 -6.49 -1.59 3.83
N ALA A 73 -6.58 -0.68 4.80
CA ALA A 73 -5.40 0.04 5.26
C ALA A 73 -4.40 -0.87 5.96
N ASP A 74 -4.86 -1.80 6.78
CA ASP A 74 -3.99 -2.80 7.40
C ASP A 74 -3.27 -3.62 6.33
N ARG A 75 -3.98 -4.05 5.30
CA ARG A 75 -3.41 -4.82 4.19
C ARG A 75 -2.47 -4.01 3.31
N ILE A 76 -2.79 -2.75 3.02
CA ILE A 76 -1.91 -1.87 2.23
C ILE A 76 -0.65 -1.58 3.03
N PHE A 77 -0.76 -1.33 4.34
CA PHE A 77 0.38 -1.13 5.22
C PHE A 77 1.32 -2.35 5.20
N ASP A 78 0.78 -3.56 5.39
CA ASP A 78 1.56 -4.81 5.33
C ASP A 78 2.24 -5.04 3.97
N LEU A 79 1.66 -4.53 2.88
CA LEU A 79 2.27 -4.59 1.55
C LEU A 79 3.36 -3.54 1.33
N PHE A 80 3.28 -2.42 2.04
CA PHE A 80 4.28 -1.35 1.98
C PHE A 80 5.47 -1.67 2.90
N ASP A 81 5.25 -2.28 4.07
CA ASP A 81 6.28 -2.77 4.99
C ASP A 81 6.90 -4.09 4.47
N VAL A 82 7.74 -3.96 3.43
CA VAL A 82 8.42 -5.08 2.77
C VAL A 82 9.38 -5.78 3.74
N LYS A 83 10.03 -5.02 4.61
CA LYS A 83 10.98 -5.53 5.62
C LYS A 83 10.27 -6.20 6.81
N ARG A 84 8.96 -6.02 6.96
CA ARG A 84 8.13 -6.56 8.06
C ARG A 84 8.64 -6.16 9.43
N ASN A 85 9.09 -4.92 9.57
CA ASN A 85 9.61 -4.37 10.83
C ASN A 85 8.58 -3.49 11.57
N GLY A 86 7.36 -3.36 11.02
CA GLY A 86 6.25 -2.62 11.60
C GLY A 86 6.24 -1.14 11.25
N VAL A 87 7.14 -0.68 10.37
CA VAL A 87 7.24 0.71 9.91
C VAL A 87 7.51 0.76 8.42
N ILE A 88 7.13 1.86 7.76
CA ILE A 88 7.45 2.06 6.34
C ILE A 88 8.59 3.07 6.24
N GLU A 89 9.73 2.63 5.70
CA GLU A 89 10.85 3.52 5.38
C GLU A 89 10.63 4.24 4.04
N PHE A 90 11.40 5.31 3.78
CA PHE A 90 11.23 6.12 2.57
C PHE A 90 11.34 5.30 1.26
N GLY A 91 12.33 4.41 1.16
CA GLY A 91 12.49 3.57 -0.02
C GLY A 91 11.33 2.59 -0.23
N GLU A 92 10.77 2.05 0.86
CA GLU A 92 9.58 1.18 0.81
C GLU A 92 8.34 1.94 0.35
N PHE A 93 8.17 3.17 0.84
CA PHE A 93 7.10 4.06 0.43
C PHE A 93 7.15 4.37 -1.08
N VAL A 94 8.32 4.77 -1.61
CA VAL A 94 8.48 5.12 -3.03
C VAL A 94 8.28 3.91 -3.94
N ARG A 95 8.89 2.76 -3.61
CA ARG A 95 8.74 1.53 -4.42
C ARG A 95 7.29 1.05 -4.45
N SER A 96 6.61 1.09 -3.30
CA SER A 96 5.20 0.68 -3.21
C SER A 96 4.27 1.61 -3.97
N LEU A 97 4.50 2.93 -3.90
CA LEU A 97 3.75 3.90 -4.71
C LEU A 97 4.04 3.77 -6.21
N GLY A 98 5.20 3.25 -6.59
CA GLY A 98 5.57 2.99 -7.98
C GLY A 98 4.56 2.12 -8.71
N VAL A 99 3.94 1.15 -8.02
CA VAL A 99 2.90 0.28 -8.59
C VAL A 99 1.63 1.07 -8.99
N PHE A 100 1.30 2.13 -8.25
CA PHE A 100 0.13 2.96 -8.53
C PHE A 100 0.37 3.98 -9.64
N HIS A 101 1.63 4.20 -10.04
CA HIS A 101 1.96 5.12 -11.11
C HIS A 101 1.24 4.77 -12.43
N PRO A 102 0.72 5.75 -13.20
CA PRO A 102 0.00 5.47 -14.44
C PRO A 102 0.80 4.66 -15.47
N ASN A 103 2.12 4.85 -15.49
CA ASN A 103 3.02 4.14 -16.42
C ASN A 103 3.56 2.81 -15.86
N ALA A 104 3.15 2.39 -14.67
CA ALA A 104 3.54 1.09 -14.13
C ALA A 104 2.94 -0.05 -14.96
N ALA A 105 3.67 -1.17 -15.07
CA ALA A 105 3.20 -2.32 -15.82
C ALA A 105 1.88 -2.84 -15.25
N LEU A 106 0.97 -3.25 -16.14
CA LEU A 106 -0.33 -3.80 -15.72
C LEU A 106 -0.13 -5.07 -14.88
N GLU A 107 0.89 -5.86 -15.18
CA GLU A 107 1.26 -7.06 -14.43
C GLU A 107 1.58 -6.76 -12.97
N ASP A 108 2.28 -5.67 -12.69
CA ASP A 108 2.64 -5.28 -11.32
C ASP A 108 1.41 -4.83 -10.54
N LYS A 109 0.50 -4.09 -11.20
CA LYS A 109 -0.80 -3.70 -10.63
C LYS A 109 -1.66 -4.92 -10.30
N ILE A 110 -1.74 -5.89 -11.21
CA ILE A 110 -2.49 -7.13 -11.00
C ILE A 110 -1.86 -7.94 -9.86
N ALA A 111 -0.53 -8.10 -9.84
CA ALA A 111 0.17 -8.83 -8.79
C ALA A 111 -0.02 -8.18 -7.41
N PHE A 112 0.05 -6.85 -7.33
CA PHE A 112 -0.23 -6.11 -6.11
C PHE A 112 -1.67 -6.29 -5.63
N ALA A 113 -2.65 -6.13 -6.54
CA ALA A 113 -4.06 -6.35 -6.21
C ALA A 113 -4.32 -7.79 -5.71
N PHE A 114 -3.65 -8.78 -6.30
CA PHE A 114 -3.76 -10.16 -5.84
C PHE A 114 -3.24 -10.33 -4.41
N ARG A 115 -2.04 -9.81 -4.10
CA ARG A 115 -1.48 -9.87 -2.74
C ARG A 115 -2.31 -9.09 -1.72
N LEU A 116 -2.97 -8.01 -2.15
CA LEU A 116 -3.90 -7.26 -1.32
C LEU A 116 -5.08 -8.13 -0.87
N TYR A 117 -5.60 -8.94 -1.79
CA TYR A 117 -6.79 -9.76 -1.58
C TYR A 117 -6.53 -11.16 -0.98
N ASP A 118 -5.31 -11.69 -1.11
CA ASP A 118 -4.86 -12.94 -0.46
C ASP A 118 -4.50 -12.69 1.01
N LEU A 119 -5.52 -12.56 1.87
CA LEU A 119 -5.39 -12.15 3.26
C LEU A 119 -4.46 -13.06 4.07
N ARG A 120 -4.51 -14.37 3.82
CA ARG A 120 -3.75 -15.41 4.51
C ARG A 120 -2.45 -15.79 3.80
N GLN A 121 -2.11 -15.13 2.69
CA GLN A 121 -0.89 -15.36 1.90
C GLN A 121 -0.77 -16.84 1.46
N THR A 122 -1.90 -17.45 1.08
CA THR A 122 -1.98 -18.85 0.68
C THR A 122 -1.55 -19.07 -0.77
N GLY A 123 -1.44 -18.00 -1.54
CA GLY A 123 -1.29 -18.05 -3.00
C GLY A 123 -2.62 -18.07 -3.75
N TYR A 124 -3.75 -18.04 -3.04
CA TYR A 124 -5.10 -18.10 -3.58
C TYR A 124 -5.99 -17.10 -2.86
N ILE A 125 -6.98 -16.54 -3.56
CA ILE A 125 -8.06 -15.80 -2.90
C ILE A 125 -9.14 -16.83 -2.54
N GLU A 126 -9.12 -17.28 -1.29
CA GLU A 126 -10.08 -18.24 -0.77
C GLU A 126 -11.48 -17.62 -0.71
N ARG A 127 -12.51 -18.47 -0.70
CA ARG A 127 -13.90 -18.02 -0.67
C ARG A 127 -14.19 -17.19 0.58
N GLU A 128 -13.62 -17.61 1.70
CA GLU A 128 -13.77 -16.96 3.00
C GLU A 128 -13.09 -15.59 3.01
N GLU A 129 -11.91 -15.44 2.41
CA GLU A 129 -11.23 -14.14 2.26
C GLU A 129 -12.04 -13.19 1.38
N LEU A 130 -12.58 -13.71 0.28
CA LEU A 130 -13.49 -12.95 -0.58
C LEU A 130 -14.72 -12.46 0.18
N LYS A 131 -15.31 -13.31 1.03
CA LYS A 131 -16.44 -12.93 1.88
C LYS A 131 -16.06 -11.82 2.86
N GLU A 132 -14.93 -11.95 3.56
CA GLU A 132 -14.42 -10.94 4.48
C GLU A 132 -14.25 -9.58 3.79
N MET A 133 -13.67 -9.56 2.58
CA MET A 133 -13.50 -8.33 1.80
C MET A 133 -14.81 -7.72 1.34
N VAL A 134 -15.76 -8.52 0.86
CA VAL A 134 -17.09 -8.03 0.46
C VAL A 134 -17.81 -7.40 1.65
N LEU A 135 -17.75 -8.04 2.82
CA LEU A 135 -18.33 -7.49 4.05
C LEU A 135 -17.68 -6.17 4.45
N ALA A 136 -16.35 -6.06 4.37
CA ALA A 136 -15.62 -4.82 4.66
C ALA A 136 -16.05 -3.68 3.71
N LEU A 137 -16.13 -3.94 2.40
CA LEU A 137 -16.56 -2.94 1.41
C LEU A 137 -18.01 -2.48 1.61
N LEU A 138 -18.92 -3.41 1.94
CA LEU A 138 -20.31 -3.09 2.21
C LEU A 138 -20.44 -2.22 3.47
N HIS A 139 -19.67 -2.53 4.51
CA HIS A 139 -19.62 -1.74 5.74
C HIS A 139 -19.10 -0.32 5.47
N GLU A 140 -18.04 -0.15 4.68
CA GLU A 140 -17.51 1.17 4.30
C GLU A 140 -18.45 1.98 3.41
N SER A 141 -19.29 1.30 2.62
CA SER A 141 -20.24 1.95 1.71
C SER A 141 -21.60 2.23 2.36
N ASP A 142 -21.76 1.98 3.67
CA ASP A 142 -23.04 2.00 4.41
C ASP A 142 -24.14 1.15 3.74
N LEU A 143 -23.75 0.08 3.04
CA LEU A 143 -24.67 -0.82 2.34
C LEU A 143 -24.98 -2.03 3.23
N VAL A 144 -26.26 -2.23 3.51
CA VAL A 144 -26.74 -3.38 4.28
C VAL A 144 -27.44 -4.35 3.33
N LEU A 145 -26.86 -5.53 3.16
CA LEU A 145 -27.44 -6.64 2.38
C LEU A 145 -27.75 -7.81 3.32
N SER A 146 -28.70 -8.67 2.93
CA SER A 146 -28.93 -9.91 3.66
C SER A 146 -27.78 -10.90 3.44
N ASP A 147 -27.58 -11.79 4.41
CA ASP A 147 -26.57 -12.86 4.32
C ASP A 147 -26.74 -13.67 3.02
N ASP A 148 -27.97 -14.01 2.63
CA ASP A 148 -28.23 -14.74 1.39
C ASP A 148 -27.73 -14.01 0.14
N MET A 149 -27.87 -12.67 0.10
CA MET A 149 -27.37 -11.87 -1.03
C MET A 149 -25.85 -11.80 -1.03
N ILE A 150 -25.23 -11.69 0.15
CA ILE A 150 -23.77 -11.68 0.31
C ILE A 150 -23.19 -13.03 -0.15
N GLU A 151 -23.76 -14.15 0.31
CA GLU A 151 -23.33 -15.49 -0.12
C GLU A 151 -23.47 -15.65 -1.64
N ALA A 152 -24.59 -15.19 -2.23
CA ALA A 152 -24.79 -15.25 -3.67
C ALA A 152 -23.77 -14.41 -4.47
N ILE A 153 -23.36 -13.25 -3.94
CA ILE A 153 -22.31 -12.42 -4.55
C ILE A 153 -20.97 -13.15 -4.46
N VAL A 154 -20.61 -13.64 -3.27
CA VAL A 154 -19.36 -14.36 -3.02
C VAL A 154 -19.26 -15.59 -3.93
N ASP A 155 -20.30 -16.40 -4.04
CA ASP A 155 -20.30 -17.60 -4.88
C ASP A 155 -20.12 -17.28 -6.36
N LYS A 156 -20.80 -16.24 -6.86
CA LYS A 156 -20.66 -15.80 -8.26
C LYS A 156 -19.26 -15.28 -8.54
N VAL A 157 -18.72 -14.46 -7.65
CA VAL A 157 -17.40 -13.84 -7.82
C VAL A 157 -16.29 -14.88 -7.66
N HIS A 158 -16.40 -15.81 -6.70
CA HIS A 158 -15.46 -16.91 -6.53
C HIS A 158 -15.43 -17.85 -7.74
N CYS A 159 -16.59 -18.15 -8.34
CA CYS A 159 -16.67 -18.92 -9.59
C CYS A 159 -15.95 -18.23 -10.76
N ILE A 160 -15.99 -16.89 -10.84
CA ILE A 160 -15.27 -16.13 -11.87
C ILE A 160 -13.76 -16.24 -11.66
N PHE A 161 -13.29 -16.16 -10.42
CA PHE A 161 -11.88 -16.18 -10.10
C PHE A 161 -11.23 -17.57 -10.17
N THR A 162 -11.99 -18.65 -9.94
CA THR A 162 -11.47 -20.02 -9.91
C THR A 162 -11.07 -20.61 -11.27
N LEU A 163 -11.56 -20.06 -12.39
CA LEU A 163 -11.30 -20.59 -13.74
C LEU A 163 -10.10 -19.97 -14.48
N PRO A 164 -9.78 -18.66 -14.37
CA PRO A 164 -8.65 -18.04 -15.08
C PRO A 164 -7.38 -17.75 -14.25
N LEU A 165 -7.47 -17.63 -12.92
CA LEU A 165 -6.35 -17.12 -12.08
C LEU A 165 -5.21 -18.12 -11.84
N ARG A 166 -5.34 -19.39 -12.22
CA ARG A 166 -4.26 -20.39 -12.08
C ARG A 166 -2.95 -19.98 -12.78
N LEU A 167 -3.01 -19.10 -13.78
CA LEU A 167 -1.84 -18.61 -14.52
C LEU A 167 -1.14 -17.42 -13.84
N LEU A 168 -1.81 -16.68 -12.95
CA LEU A 168 -1.23 -15.53 -12.22
C LEU A 168 -0.42 -15.96 -10.98
N HIS A 169 -0.68 -17.17 -10.46
CA HIS A 169 0.02 -17.79 -9.33
C HIS A 169 1.56 -17.80 -9.47
N LEU A 170 2.10 -17.98 -10.70
CA LEU A 170 3.55 -18.05 -10.94
C LEU A 170 4.26 -16.69 -10.99
N LYS A 171 3.53 -15.58 -11.10
CA LYS A 171 4.12 -14.23 -11.20
C LYS A 171 3.99 -13.43 -9.90
N ALA A 172 2.90 -13.59 -9.15
CA ALA A 172 2.68 -12.79 -7.93
C ALA A 172 3.67 -13.08 -6.78
N TYR A 173 4.22 -14.30 -6.73
CA TYR A 173 5.14 -14.79 -5.70
C TYR A 173 6.58 -15.02 -6.19
N ARG A 174 6.91 -14.52 -7.38
CA ARG A 174 8.25 -14.64 -7.96
C ARG A 174 8.84 -13.24 -8.12
N ASN A 175 9.30 -12.66 -7.01
CA ASN A 175 10.34 -11.64 -6.89
C ASN A 175 10.79 -11.61 -5.44
#